data_AF-A0A380W425-F1
#
_entry.id   AF-A0A380W425-F1
#
_cell.length_a   1.000
_cell.length_b   1.000
_cell.length_c   1.000
_cell.angle_alpha   90.00
_cell.angle_beta   90.00
_cell.angle_gamma   90.00
#
_symmetry.space_group_name_H-M   'P 1'
#
loop_
_entity.id
_entity.type
_entity.pdbx_description
1 polymer ?
#
loop_
_entity_poly.entity_id
_entity_poly.type
_entity_poly.pdbx_seq_one_letter_code
_entity_poly.pdbx_strand_id
1 'polypeptide(L)'
;MLFQSKLLFAVATAGLISVVAAGPASALSMTECSAKYKAAKADGSLGSQSWKDFRKAQCGAEATAAPAAAPAAAPAKPAARSAAKPAAAPAATTASGPAIFPSAISPKYASETAGKGRMHTCVDQYNANKSTGANGGLKWIQKGGGYYSECNKRLKGG
;
A
#
# COMPACT_ATOMS: atom_id res chain seq x y z
N MET A 1 39.34 41.16 -7.17
CA MET A 1 40.61 41.11 -6.41
C MET A 1 40.41 40.32 -5.13
N LEU A 2 41.43 39.54 -4.75
CA LEU A 2 41.59 38.87 -3.46
C LEU A 2 41.79 39.86 -2.29
N PHE A 3 41.75 39.30 -1.05
CA PHE A 3 42.24 39.78 0.26
C PHE A 3 41.18 40.42 1.18
N GLN A 4 40.68 39.66 2.18
CA GLN A 4 41.21 39.54 3.56
C GLN A 4 41.09 40.82 4.40
N SER A 5 40.27 40.76 5.46
CA SER A 5 40.61 41.33 6.77
C SER A 5 39.79 40.70 7.90
N LYS A 6 40.54 40.21 8.90
CA LYS A 6 40.10 39.79 10.22
C LYS A 6 39.49 40.98 11.00
N LEU A 7 38.56 40.70 11.91
CA LEU A 7 38.74 40.77 13.37
C LEU A 7 37.46 41.22 14.11
N LEU A 8 36.94 40.30 14.93
CA LEU A 8 36.25 40.45 16.23
C LEU A 8 35.11 41.48 16.40
N PHE A 9 33.92 40.99 16.78
CA PHE A 9 33.19 41.48 17.96
C PHE A 9 32.29 40.37 18.53
N ALA A 10 32.48 40.05 19.80
CA ALA A 10 31.66 39.16 20.61
C ALA A 10 30.57 39.96 21.32
N VAL A 11 29.30 39.55 21.26
CA VAL A 11 28.30 39.81 22.32
C VAL A 11 27.30 38.65 22.36
N ALA A 12 27.22 38.01 23.52
CA ALA A 12 26.26 37.00 23.92
C ALA A 12 24.83 37.58 24.00
N THR A 13 23.81 36.78 23.70
CA THR A 13 22.63 36.64 24.58
C THR A 13 21.75 35.47 24.16
N ALA A 14 21.33 34.75 25.19
CA ALA A 14 20.48 33.58 25.22
C ALA A 14 19.18 33.68 24.43
N GLY A 15 18.73 32.53 23.91
CA GLY A 15 17.37 32.33 23.41
C GLY A 15 17.08 30.86 23.07
N LEU A 16 16.64 30.11 24.09
CA LEU A 16 15.85 28.87 24.08
C LEU A 16 16.20 27.77 23.05
N ILE A 17 16.85 26.68 23.47
CA ILE A 17 16.25 25.44 24.03
C ILE A 17 15.59 24.55 22.96
N SER A 18 16.30 23.43 22.71
CA SER A 18 15.81 22.08 22.41
C SER A 18 15.04 21.89 21.09
N VAL A 19 15.41 21.01 20.18
CA VAL A 19 15.91 19.64 20.36
C VAL A 19 16.82 19.33 19.16
N VAL A 20 18.09 19.08 19.43
CA VAL A 20 18.87 18.20 18.54
C VAL A 20 18.26 16.82 18.74
N ALA A 21 17.25 16.49 17.94
CA ALA A 21 16.90 15.10 17.73
C ALA A 21 18.03 14.57 16.85
N ALA A 22 19.09 14.11 17.51
CA ALA A 22 19.83 12.98 17.00
C ALA A 22 18.83 11.82 16.87
N GLY A 23 18.05 11.85 15.78
CA GLY A 23 17.40 10.65 15.29
C GLY A 23 18.54 9.74 14.79
N PRO A 24 18.52 8.44 15.11
CA PRO A 24 19.51 7.53 14.56
C PRO A 24 19.38 7.61 13.04
N ALA A 25 20.46 7.98 12.37
CA ALA A 25 20.58 7.98 10.91
C ALA A 25 20.72 6.54 10.38
N SER A 26 19.90 5.62 10.90
CA SER A 26 20.09 4.17 10.80
C SER A 26 18.73 3.49 10.82
N ALA A 27 18.21 3.14 9.63
CA ALA A 27 16.93 2.48 9.38
C ALA A 27 15.68 3.19 9.95
N LEU A 28 14.90 3.86 9.08
CA LEU A 28 13.58 4.37 9.46
C LEU A 28 12.78 3.27 10.15
N SER A 29 12.19 3.56 11.31
CA SER A 29 11.27 2.63 11.93
C SER A 29 10.12 2.33 10.96
N MET A 30 9.52 1.14 11.05
CA MET A 30 8.43 0.74 10.15
C MET A 30 7.27 1.75 10.14
N THR A 31 7.07 2.46 11.25
CA THR A 31 6.11 3.56 11.39
C THR A 31 6.51 4.77 10.54
N GLU A 32 7.75 5.24 10.65
CA GLU A 32 8.27 6.38 9.88
C GLU A 32 8.35 6.07 8.38
N CYS A 33 8.72 4.83 8.04
CA CYS A 33 8.72 4.36 6.65
C CYS A 33 7.33 4.47 6.01
N SER A 34 6.28 4.12 6.76
CA SER A 34 4.90 4.20 6.27
C SER A 34 4.41 5.64 6.11
N ALA A 35 4.84 6.53 7.01
CA ALA A 35 4.58 7.96 6.89
C ALA A 35 5.26 8.56 5.65
N LYS A 36 6.53 8.22 5.39
CA LYS A 36 7.25 8.69 4.19
C LYS A 36 6.65 8.19 2.89
N TYR A 37 6.21 6.94 2.81
CA TYR A 37 5.52 6.44 1.62
C TYR A 37 4.18 7.12 1.41
N LYS A 38 3.43 7.42 2.48
CA LYS A 38 2.19 8.18 2.36
C LYS A 38 2.45 9.60 1.86
N ALA A 39 3.51 10.26 2.34
CA ALA A 39 3.93 11.57 1.85
C ALA A 39 4.31 11.51 0.36
N ALA A 40 5.19 10.59 -0.02
CA ALA A 40 5.60 10.38 -1.42
C ALA A 40 4.41 10.05 -2.35
N LYS A 41 3.33 9.48 -1.80
CA LYS A 41 2.13 9.11 -2.56
C LYS A 41 1.25 10.33 -2.76
N ALA A 42 1.21 11.21 -1.77
CA ALA A 42 0.44 12.45 -1.80
C ALA A 42 1.10 13.51 -2.69
N ASP A 43 2.43 13.59 -2.67
CA ASP A 43 3.20 14.55 -3.49
C ASP A 43 3.51 14.03 -4.91
N GLY A 44 3.22 12.75 -5.19
CA GLY A 44 3.43 12.14 -6.50
C GLY A 44 4.86 11.66 -6.77
N SER A 45 5.78 11.84 -5.83
CA SER A 45 7.19 11.42 -5.92
C SER A 45 7.37 9.90 -5.90
N LEU A 46 6.31 9.15 -5.60
CA LEU A 46 6.31 7.68 -5.66
C LEU A 46 6.41 7.12 -7.09
N GLY A 47 5.96 7.87 -8.10
CA GLY A 47 5.89 7.38 -9.47
C GLY A 47 5.21 6.00 -9.56
N SER A 48 5.88 5.05 -10.23
CA SER A 48 5.44 3.64 -10.34
C SER A 48 6.02 2.73 -9.24
N GLN A 49 6.73 3.29 -8.26
CA GLN A 49 7.45 2.49 -7.27
C GLN A 49 6.45 1.85 -6.28
N SER A 50 6.60 0.56 -6.02
CA SER A 50 5.70 -0.14 -5.11
C SER A 50 6.15 0.03 -3.65
N TRP A 51 5.23 -0.09 -2.69
CA TRP A 51 5.54 -0.08 -1.25
C TRP A 51 6.68 -1.03 -0.87
N LYS A 52 6.76 -2.18 -1.53
CA LYS A 52 7.80 -3.18 -1.29
C LYS A 52 9.17 -2.66 -1.72
N ASP A 53 9.23 -1.98 -2.86
CA ASP A 53 10.47 -1.42 -3.42
C ASP A 53 10.88 -0.15 -2.67
N PHE A 54 9.92 0.72 -2.35
CA PHE A 54 10.16 1.90 -1.53
C PHE A 54 10.70 1.53 -0.15
N ARG A 55 10.10 0.55 0.53
CA ARG A 55 10.60 0.11 1.84
C ARG A 55 12.00 -0.48 1.74
N LYS A 56 12.29 -1.26 0.69
CA LYS A 56 13.64 -1.81 0.48
C LYS A 56 14.67 -0.72 0.20
N ALA A 57 14.34 0.26 -0.64
CA ALA A 57 15.25 1.31 -1.06
C ALA A 57 15.44 2.44 -0.03
N GLN A 58 14.40 2.75 0.76
CA GLN A 58 14.34 3.95 1.60
C GLN A 58 14.15 3.63 3.10
N CYS A 59 13.90 2.37 3.45
CA CYS A 59 13.64 1.96 4.84
C CYS A 59 14.41 0.70 5.27
N GLY A 60 15.35 0.22 4.45
CA GLY A 60 16.27 -0.87 4.77
C GLY A 60 17.54 -0.35 5.46
N ALA A 61 18.20 -1.20 6.26
CA ALA A 61 19.42 -0.87 7.00
C ALA A 61 20.72 -0.88 6.14
N GLU A 62 20.66 -1.22 4.85
CA GLU A 62 21.83 -1.39 3.97
C GLU A 62 22.08 -0.17 3.07
N ALA A 63 22.45 0.96 3.68
CA ALA A 63 23.30 1.95 3.02
C ALA A 63 24.67 1.90 3.72
N THR A 64 25.58 1.08 3.15
CA THR A 64 26.98 0.82 3.56
C THR A 64 27.22 -0.35 4.55
N ALA A 65 28.15 -1.24 4.19
CA ALA A 65 28.45 -2.58 4.76
C ALA A 65 29.33 -2.52 6.05
N ALA A 66 28.99 -3.23 7.16
CA ALA A 66 29.43 -4.57 7.66
C ALA A 66 30.75 -4.59 8.53
N PRO A 67 31.03 -5.58 9.44
CA PRO A 67 30.24 -6.75 9.93
C PRO A 67 30.22 -6.95 11.47
N ALA A 68 29.33 -7.81 12.00
CA ALA A 68 29.68 -9.00 12.83
C ALA A 68 28.47 -9.66 13.54
N ALA A 69 28.56 -11.00 13.60
CA ALA A 69 27.88 -12.00 14.45
C ALA A 69 26.61 -12.70 13.91
N ALA A 70 26.79 -14.00 13.67
CA ALA A 70 25.79 -15.06 13.46
C ALA A 70 26.08 -16.19 14.48
N PRO A 71 25.27 -17.26 14.62
CA PRO A 71 23.85 -17.48 14.28
C PRO A 71 23.04 -18.05 15.48
N ALA A 72 21.71 -18.07 15.42
CA ALA A 72 20.91 -18.99 16.25
C ALA A 72 19.59 -19.44 15.59
N ALA A 73 19.59 -20.72 15.24
CA ALA A 73 18.50 -21.70 15.20
C ALA A 73 17.14 -21.36 14.56
N ALA A 74 16.87 -22.05 13.45
CA ALA A 74 15.53 -22.34 12.97
C ALA A 74 14.78 -23.31 13.90
N PRO A 75 13.43 -23.25 13.90
CA PRO A 75 12.68 -24.48 13.78
C PRO A 75 11.84 -24.49 12.50
N ALA A 76 11.76 -25.69 11.93
CA ALA A 76 11.07 -26.02 10.70
C ALA A 76 9.57 -25.71 10.77
N LYS A 77 9.06 -25.23 9.65
CA LYS A 77 7.64 -25.03 9.35
C LYS A 77 7.04 -26.37 8.92
N PRO A 78 5.99 -26.89 9.57
CA PRO A 78 5.17 -27.93 8.95
C PRO A 78 4.38 -27.34 7.78
N ALA A 79 4.57 -27.92 6.60
CA ALA A 79 3.74 -27.68 5.44
C ALA A 79 2.40 -28.42 5.57
N ALA A 80 1.32 -27.67 5.31
CA ALA A 80 0.06 -28.05 4.69
C ALA A 80 -0.60 -29.40 5.00
N ARG A 81 -1.88 -29.35 5.40
CA ARG A 81 -2.93 -30.06 4.66
C ARG A 81 -4.31 -29.44 4.85
N SER A 82 -4.95 -29.26 3.71
CA SER A 82 -6.35 -28.92 3.52
C SER A 82 -7.27 -29.82 4.33
N ALA A 83 -8.24 -29.23 5.02
CA ALA A 83 -9.46 -29.89 5.42
C ALA A 83 -10.63 -29.15 4.75
N ALA A 84 -11.39 -29.93 3.98
CA ALA A 84 -12.51 -29.49 3.16
C ALA A 84 -13.57 -28.73 3.98
N LYS A 85 -14.03 -27.59 3.48
CA LYS A 85 -15.30 -27.00 3.90
C LYS A 85 -16.40 -27.62 3.05
N PRO A 86 -17.44 -28.25 3.65
CA PRO A 86 -18.55 -28.82 2.90
C PRO A 86 -19.20 -27.81 1.95
N ALA A 87 -19.57 -28.30 0.78
CA ALA A 87 -20.39 -27.61 -0.21
C ALA A 87 -21.68 -27.15 0.47
N ALA A 88 -21.81 -25.84 0.69
CA ALA A 88 -23.10 -25.21 0.86
C ALA A 88 -23.47 -24.65 -0.52
N ALA A 89 -24.58 -25.17 -1.05
CA ALA A 89 -25.26 -24.69 -2.25
C ALA A 89 -25.35 -23.15 -2.26
N PRO A 90 -25.34 -22.50 -3.43
CA PRO A 90 -25.36 -21.04 -3.50
C PRO A 90 -26.67 -20.53 -2.90
N ALA A 91 -26.59 -19.92 -1.71
CA ALA A 91 -27.63 -19.03 -1.25
C ALA A 91 -27.63 -17.83 -2.22
N ALA A 92 -28.55 -17.87 -3.18
CA ALA A 92 -28.89 -16.74 -4.01
C ALA A 92 -29.31 -15.60 -3.09
N THR A 93 -28.39 -14.66 -2.85
CA THR A 93 -28.76 -13.35 -2.34
C THR A 93 -29.38 -12.62 -3.52
N THR A 94 -30.69 -12.44 -3.43
CA THR A 94 -31.51 -11.69 -4.38
C THR A 94 -30.98 -10.26 -4.47
N ALA A 95 -30.15 -10.00 -5.48
CA ALA A 95 -29.91 -8.64 -5.95
C ALA A 95 -31.18 -8.19 -6.68
N SER A 96 -31.77 -7.09 -6.21
CA SER A 96 -32.86 -6.40 -6.90
C SER A 96 -32.28 -5.71 -8.13
N GLY A 97 -32.39 -6.37 -9.29
CA GLY A 97 -31.98 -5.86 -10.60
C GLY A 97 -30.55 -6.24 -11.02
N PRO A 98 -30.28 -6.36 -12.33
CA PRO A 98 -28.96 -6.75 -12.81
C PRO A 98 -27.95 -5.62 -12.59
N ALA A 99 -27.02 -5.82 -11.64
CA ALA A 99 -25.88 -4.93 -11.48
C ALA A 99 -24.95 -5.04 -12.70
N ILE A 100 -24.49 -3.89 -13.23
CA ILE A 100 -23.55 -3.87 -14.35
C ILE A 100 -22.15 -4.12 -13.82
N PHE A 101 -21.50 -5.18 -14.31
CA PHE A 101 -20.13 -5.54 -13.95
C PHE A 101 -19.21 -5.43 -15.17
N PRO A 102 -17.91 -5.12 -14.98
CA PRO A 102 -16.94 -5.21 -16.05
C PRO A 102 -16.78 -6.67 -16.50
N SER A 103 -16.50 -6.90 -17.78
CA SER A 103 -16.26 -8.22 -18.35
C SER A 103 -14.80 -8.67 -18.24
N ALA A 104 -13.85 -7.73 -18.21
CA ALA A 104 -12.43 -7.98 -18.10
C ALA A 104 -11.75 -6.92 -17.21
N ILE A 105 -10.53 -7.19 -16.76
CA ILE A 105 -9.68 -6.19 -16.11
C ILE A 105 -9.42 -5.08 -17.14
N SER A 106 -9.62 -3.82 -16.73
CA SER A 106 -9.41 -2.68 -17.63
C SER A 106 -7.96 -2.65 -18.14
N PRO A 107 -7.72 -2.41 -19.44
CA PRO A 107 -6.37 -2.25 -20.00
C PRO A 107 -5.55 -1.16 -19.28
N LYS A 108 -6.23 -0.18 -18.69
CA LYS A 108 -5.63 0.86 -17.84
C LYS A 108 -4.79 0.28 -16.69
N TYR A 109 -5.12 -0.91 -16.20
CA TYR A 109 -4.45 -1.60 -15.10
C TYR A 109 -3.65 -2.83 -15.56
N ALA A 110 -3.38 -2.98 -16.86
CA ALA A 110 -2.68 -4.14 -17.41
C ALA A 110 -1.26 -4.33 -16.83
N SER A 111 -0.60 -3.24 -16.45
CA SER A 111 0.74 -3.27 -15.83
C SER A 111 0.71 -3.60 -14.34
N GLU A 112 -0.46 -3.73 -13.73
CA GLU A 112 -0.60 -4.09 -12.32
C GLU A 112 -0.74 -5.61 -12.12
N THR A 113 -0.54 -6.07 -10.89
CA THR A 113 -0.86 -7.47 -10.58
C THR A 113 -2.35 -7.73 -10.78
N ALA A 114 -2.72 -8.93 -11.25
CA ALA A 114 -4.12 -9.26 -11.56
C ALA A 114 -5.10 -8.98 -10.40
N GLY A 115 -4.66 -9.16 -9.15
CA GLY A 115 -5.48 -8.80 -7.98
C GLY A 115 -5.74 -7.30 -7.85
N LYS A 116 -4.74 -6.46 -8.10
CA LYS A 116 -4.88 -4.99 -8.03
C LYS A 116 -5.68 -4.47 -9.24
N GLY A 117 -5.41 -5.00 -10.43
CA GLY A 117 -6.17 -4.67 -11.63
C GLY A 117 -7.66 -4.99 -11.49
N ARG A 118 -8.03 -6.15 -10.91
CA ARG A 118 -9.44 -6.45 -10.58
C ARG A 118 -10.03 -5.44 -9.59
N MET A 119 -9.30 -5.11 -8.52
CA MET A 119 -9.78 -4.13 -7.54
C MET A 119 -10.09 -2.78 -8.17
N HIS A 120 -9.14 -2.20 -8.91
CA HIS A 120 -9.35 -0.90 -9.53
C HIS A 120 -10.44 -0.92 -10.61
N THR A 121 -10.48 -1.96 -11.44
CA THR A 121 -11.54 -2.14 -12.44
C THR A 121 -12.93 -2.20 -11.77
N CYS A 122 -13.06 -2.95 -10.68
CA CYS A 122 -14.31 -3.04 -9.94
C CYS A 122 -14.69 -1.70 -9.28
N VAL A 123 -13.73 -0.97 -8.71
CA VAL A 123 -13.97 0.36 -8.11
C VAL A 123 -14.48 1.34 -9.16
N ASP A 124 -13.82 1.38 -10.32
CA ASP A 124 -14.18 2.29 -11.41
C ASP A 124 -15.60 2.02 -11.89
N GLN A 125 -15.94 0.75 -12.15
CA GLN A 125 -17.28 0.40 -12.60
C GLN A 125 -18.34 0.68 -11.52
N TYR A 126 -18.05 0.37 -10.24
CA TYR A 126 -18.96 0.67 -9.15
C TYR A 126 -19.29 2.17 -9.08
N ASN A 127 -18.28 3.02 -9.23
CA ASN A 127 -18.43 4.47 -9.21
C ASN A 127 -19.17 4.98 -10.44
N ALA A 128 -18.88 4.45 -11.64
CA ALA A 128 -19.61 4.78 -12.86
C ALA A 128 -21.11 4.45 -12.71
N ASN A 129 -21.42 3.28 -12.16
CA ASN A 129 -22.77 2.81 -11.89
C ASN A 129 -23.53 3.67 -10.85
N LYS A 130 -22.85 4.44 -10.00
CA LYS A 130 -23.53 5.29 -8.99
C LYS A 130 -24.42 6.34 -9.64
N SER A 131 -24.02 6.85 -10.81
CA SER A 131 -24.76 7.88 -11.55
C SER A 131 -26.08 7.36 -12.11
N THR A 132 -26.13 6.07 -12.47
CA THR A 132 -27.28 5.43 -13.14
C THR A 132 -28.05 4.48 -12.24
N GLY A 133 -27.62 4.31 -10.97
CA GLY A 133 -28.17 3.29 -10.08
C GLY A 133 -27.86 1.85 -10.52
N ALA A 134 -26.93 1.65 -11.45
CA ALA A 134 -26.62 0.35 -12.07
C ALA A 134 -25.84 -0.63 -11.16
N ASN A 135 -25.71 -0.32 -9.87
CA ASN A 135 -25.12 -1.23 -8.89
C ASN A 135 -26.09 -2.33 -8.43
N GLY A 136 -27.34 -2.35 -8.91
CA GLY A 136 -28.33 -3.39 -8.59
C GLY A 136 -28.62 -3.49 -7.08
N GLY A 137 -28.61 -2.36 -6.38
CA GLY A 137 -28.76 -2.28 -4.93
C GLY A 137 -27.58 -2.79 -4.11
N LEU A 138 -26.49 -3.26 -4.75
CA LEU A 138 -25.31 -3.76 -4.05
C LEU A 138 -24.48 -2.60 -3.48
N LYS A 139 -24.11 -2.68 -2.21
CA LYS A 139 -23.06 -1.83 -1.64
C LYS A 139 -21.69 -2.35 -2.09
N TRP A 140 -20.70 -1.47 -2.11
CA TRP A 140 -19.31 -1.81 -2.45
C TRP A 140 -18.81 -3.08 -1.74
N ILE A 141 -18.96 -3.10 -0.40
CA ILE A 141 -18.71 -4.25 0.48
C ILE A 141 -19.85 -4.32 1.49
N GLN A 142 -20.41 -5.51 1.73
CA GLN A 142 -21.40 -5.76 2.76
C GLN A 142 -21.25 -7.17 3.37
N LYS A 143 -21.88 -7.42 4.52
CA LYS A 143 -21.85 -8.76 5.13
C LYS A 143 -22.53 -9.75 4.17
N GLY A 144 -21.82 -10.83 3.82
CA GLY A 144 -22.35 -11.89 2.96
C GLY A 144 -22.28 -11.61 1.45
N GLY A 145 -21.68 -10.50 1.00
CA GLY A 145 -21.57 -10.20 -0.43
C GLY A 145 -21.29 -8.74 -0.71
N GLY A 146 -21.66 -8.27 -1.89
CA GLY A 146 -21.47 -6.88 -2.30
C GLY A 146 -20.85 -6.79 -3.68
N TYR A 147 -20.86 -5.58 -4.22
CA TYR A 147 -20.49 -5.34 -5.60
C TYR A 147 -19.06 -5.82 -5.89
N TYR A 148 -18.09 -5.50 -5.03
CA TYR A 148 -16.71 -5.92 -5.24
C TYR A 148 -16.55 -7.45 -5.22
N SER A 149 -17.25 -8.14 -4.31
CA SER A 149 -17.19 -9.59 -4.20
C SER A 149 -17.73 -10.27 -5.46
N GLU A 150 -18.85 -9.79 -6.01
CA GLU A 150 -19.43 -10.33 -7.25
C GLU A 150 -18.59 -9.95 -8.48
N CYS A 151 -18.12 -8.71 -8.56
CA CYS A 151 -17.23 -8.25 -9.62
C CYS A 151 -15.92 -9.07 -9.66
N ASN A 152 -15.27 -9.26 -8.51
CA ASN A 152 -14.01 -10.00 -8.43
C ASN A 152 -14.20 -11.50 -8.73
N LYS A 153 -15.35 -12.11 -8.37
CA LYS A 153 -15.68 -13.48 -8.80
C LYS A 153 -15.82 -13.55 -10.32
N ARG A 154 -16.56 -12.61 -10.93
CA ARG A 154 -16.79 -12.57 -12.38
C ARG A 154 -15.50 -12.38 -13.17
N LEU A 155 -14.62 -11.47 -12.72
CA LEU A 155 -13.30 -11.24 -13.34
C LEU A 155 -12.26 -12.34 -13.07
N LYS A 156 -12.54 -13.29 -12.17
CA LYS A 156 -11.64 -14.41 -11.86
C LYS A 156 -12.08 -15.73 -12.51
N GLY A 157 -13.37 -15.90 -12.75
CA GLY A 157 -13.94 -17.09 -13.41
C GLY A 157 -14.41 -16.86 -14.84
N GLY A 158 -14.26 -15.64 -15.38
CA GLY A 158 -14.45 -15.30 -16.79
C GLY A 158 -13.16 -15.35 -17.57
#